data_AF-A0A8W8I8R7-F1
#
_entry.id   AF-A0A8W8I8R7-F1
#
_cell.length_a   1.000
_cell.length_b   1.000
_cell.length_c   1.000
_cell.angle_alpha   90.00
_cell.angle_beta   90.00
_cell.angle_gamma   90.00
#
_symmetry.space_group_name_H-M   'P 1'
#
loop_
_entity.id
_entity.type
_entity.pdbx_description
1 polymer ?
#
loop_
_entity_poly.entity_id
_entity_poly.type
_entity_poly.pdbx_seq_one_letter_code
_entity_poly.pdbx_strand_id
1 'polypeptide(L)'
;MPDHVAFHAVAYSPTSNAVVIFDHVITNVGGGYDNTTGVFTVPTPGLYVFSWTIETYGQRTEAVLLVNDVQQALSRADQASSYYDTTTSFAVLNLTLNDKININVTMGSAQAMHTMFSGWKINKTDDTAFSASLSREVNGSTIVFNNETLDTDSAYSTSTGRFVAPRSGLYVFMMSATTDGSSDFYTKFVFSNGNSQQKVWVDSENGLYDSSSYMSFGWLNAGDYVYVDAKTMTTNSMFAGWQLVVNSNAIKSNYPVFLAHLSSRSSKTPVIFDKTHSSYHHGYSVKTGAFTADRDGVYLFLYNIEALNEIVRTTLRVNGIEKFETRSDGRHSDYDDTSAVTVLELSVNDQVSVGVKDGTVDNPESLFFGVLLIEM
;
A
#
# COMPACT_ATOMS: atom_id res chain seq x y z
N MET A 1 19.74 19.58 6.36
CA MET A 1 19.38 18.15 6.33
C MET A 1 18.39 17.97 5.20
N PRO A 2 18.26 16.79 4.55
CA PRO A 2 17.28 16.67 3.47
C PRO A 2 15.87 16.86 4.02
N ASP A 3 15.12 17.81 3.45
CA ASP A 3 13.74 18.10 3.85
C ASP A 3 12.75 17.04 3.33
N HIS A 4 13.20 16.20 2.40
CA HIS A 4 12.42 15.16 1.73
C HIS A 4 13.16 13.83 1.81
N VAL A 5 12.44 12.78 2.19
CA VAL A 5 13.01 11.43 2.35
C VAL A 5 12.01 10.43 1.82
N ALA A 6 12.43 9.66 0.82
CA ALA A 6 11.63 8.60 0.21
C ALA A 6 12.55 7.58 -0.48
N PHE A 7 12.26 6.29 -0.35
CA PHE A 7 12.97 5.25 -1.08
C PHE A 7 12.03 4.15 -1.54
N HIS A 8 12.42 3.47 -2.61
CA HIS A 8 11.80 2.26 -3.11
C HIS A 8 12.89 1.36 -3.72
N ALA A 9 12.90 0.09 -3.33
CA ALA A 9 13.84 -0.89 -3.82
C ALA A 9 13.21 -2.29 -3.94
N VAL A 10 13.74 -3.09 -4.85
CA VAL A 10 13.31 -4.46 -5.16
C VAL A 10 14.47 -5.42 -4.89
N ALA A 11 14.17 -6.61 -4.36
CA ALA A 11 15.16 -7.66 -4.15
C ALA A 11 15.30 -8.52 -5.41
N TYR A 12 16.49 -8.59 -6.00
CA TYR A 12 16.79 -9.44 -7.17
C TYR A 12 17.44 -10.77 -6.78
N SER A 13 17.59 -11.01 -5.48
CA SER A 13 18.02 -12.30 -4.91
C SER A 13 16.99 -12.80 -3.89
N PRO A 14 16.70 -14.11 -3.86
CA PRO A 14 15.84 -14.67 -2.83
C PRO A 14 16.53 -14.60 -1.46
N THR A 15 15.74 -14.47 -0.40
CA THR A 15 16.25 -14.40 0.98
C THR A 15 15.50 -15.37 1.87
N SER A 16 16.22 -16.17 2.65
CA SER A 16 15.63 -17.12 3.61
C SER A 16 16.23 -16.90 5.00
N ASN A 17 15.38 -16.76 6.02
CA ASN A 17 15.78 -16.65 7.43
C ASN A 17 16.85 -15.57 7.71
N ALA A 18 16.76 -14.43 7.03
CA ALA A 18 17.75 -13.36 7.09
C ALA A 18 17.16 -11.99 6.71
N VAL A 19 17.94 -10.94 6.94
CA VAL A 19 17.65 -9.59 6.43
C VAL A 19 17.59 -9.62 4.90
N VAL A 20 16.51 -9.08 4.35
CA VAL A 20 16.31 -8.96 2.90
C VAL A 20 17.11 -7.78 2.38
N ILE A 21 17.99 -8.04 1.41
CA ILE A 21 18.71 -7.00 0.68
C ILE A 21 17.92 -6.68 -0.58
N PHE A 22 17.27 -5.53 -0.61
CA PHE A 22 16.64 -5.00 -1.83
C PHE A 22 17.71 -4.23 -2.62
N ASP A 23 18.44 -4.95 -3.46
CA ASP A 23 19.65 -4.50 -4.16
C ASP A 23 19.35 -3.60 -5.38
N HIS A 24 18.14 -3.69 -5.94
CA HIS A 24 17.70 -2.86 -7.06
C HIS A 24 16.94 -1.62 -6.59
N VAL A 25 17.66 -0.49 -6.45
CA VAL A 25 17.09 0.79 -6.02
C VAL A 25 16.45 1.53 -7.19
N ILE A 26 15.19 1.93 -7.02
CA ILE A 26 14.44 2.74 -7.98
C ILE A 26 14.39 4.20 -7.54
N THR A 27 14.19 4.45 -6.24
CA THR A 27 14.14 5.79 -5.64
C THR A 27 14.92 5.79 -4.34
N ASN A 28 15.68 6.86 -4.04
CA ASN A 28 16.40 7.02 -2.77
C ASN A 28 16.63 8.50 -2.42
N VAL A 29 15.55 9.29 -2.46
CA VAL A 29 15.54 10.71 -2.08
C VAL A 29 15.93 10.84 -0.60
N GLY A 30 16.91 11.70 -0.33
CA GLY A 30 17.48 11.86 1.01
C GLY A 30 18.56 10.83 1.38
N GLY A 31 18.81 9.82 0.53
CA GLY A 31 19.96 8.90 0.63
C GLY A 31 19.98 8.03 1.88
N GLY A 32 18.81 7.68 2.44
CA GLY A 32 18.72 6.90 3.68
C GLY A 32 18.85 5.39 3.49
N TYR A 33 18.55 4.86 2.30
CA TYR A 33 18.58 3.40 2.04
C TYR A 33 19.92 2.93 1.50
N ASP A 34 20.48 1.87 2.10
CA ASP A 34 21.71 1.19 1.67
C ASP A 34 21.38 -0.18 1.05
N ASN A 35 21.58 -0.28 -0.26
CA ASN A 35 21.25 -1.47 -1.05
C ASN A 35 22.27 -2.61 -0.95
N THR A 36 23.36 -2.41 -0.20
CA THR A 36 24.33 -3.47 0.10
C THR A 36 24.01 -4.19 1.41
N THR A 37 23.23 -3.55 2.29
CA THR A 37 22.88 -4.08 3.62
C THR A 37 21.38 -4.33 3.79
N GLY A 38 20.53 -3.75 2.94
CA GLY A 38 19.06 -3.81 3.11
C GLY A 38 18.53 -2.87 4.20
N VAL A 39 19.37 -1.94 4.68
CA VAL A 39 19.06 -1.09 5.84
C VAL A 39 18.74 0.33 5.38
N PHE A 40 17.60 0.84 5.82
CA PHE A 40 17.30 2.27 5.82
C PHE A 40 17.77 2.90 7.14
N THR A 41 18.64 3.91 7.05
CA THR A 41 19.09 4.70 8.21
C THR A 41 18.41 6.06 8.16
N VAL A 42 17.68 6.41 9.22
CA VAL A 42 16.87 7.64 9.26
C VAL A 42 17.77 8.88 9.14
N PRO A 43 17.66 9.65 8.04
CA PRO A 43 18.53 10.81 7.83
C PRO A 43 18.04 12.05 8.59
N THR A 44 16.76 12.09 8.97
CA THR A 44 16.15 13.18 9.75
C THR A 44 15.04 12.65 10.65
N PRO A 45 14.90 13.11 11.90
CA PRO A 45 13.78 12.70 12.74
C PRO A 45 12.42 13.06 12.15
N GLY A 46 11.40 12.28 12.48
CA GLY A 46 10.01 12.56 12.12
C GLY A 46 9.16 11.30 12.00
N LEU A 47 7.95 11.48 11.48
CA LEU A 47 7.03 10.38 11.23
C LEU A 47 7.29 9.79 9.84
N TYR A 48 7.39 8.47 9.75
CA TYR A 48 7.66 7.72 8.54
C TYR A 48 6.57 6.67 8.29
N VAL A 49 6.26 6.44 7.02
CA VAL A 49 5.49 5.29 6.57
C VAL A 49 6.43 4.35 5.85
N PHE A 50 6.30 3.07 6.15
CA PHE A 50 6.97 1.99 5.43
C PHE A 50 5.94 1.05 4.83
N SER A 51 6.26 0.49 3.67
CA SER A 51 5.52 -0.61 3.06
C SER A 51 6.49 -1.65 2.54
N TRP A 52 6.21 -2.92 2.79
CA TRP A 52 6.97 -4.02 2.21
C TRP A 52 6.02 -5.06 1.63
N THR A 53 6.41 -5.62 0.49
CA THR A 53 5.73 -6.73 -0.17
C THR A 53 6.68 -7.92 -0.18
N ILE A 54 6.22 -9.07 0.30
CA ILE A 54 6.96 -10.34 0.27
C ILE A 54 6.20 -11.31 -0.62
N GLU A 55 6.89 -11.89 -1.60
CA GLU A 55 6.38 -13.02 -2.36
C GLU A 55 6.92 -14.32 -1.77
N THR A 56 6.04 -15.31 -1.57
CA THR A 56 6.39 -16.68 -1.17
C THR A 56 6.16 -17.66 -2.31
N TYR A 57 6.70 -18.88 -2.18
CA TYR A 57 6.47 -19.97 -3.13
C TYR A 57 6.38 -21.31 -2.41
N GLY A 58 5.20 -21.93 -2.46
CA GLY A 58 4.96 -23.30 -1.98
C GLY A 58 5.21 -23.52 -0.48
N GLN A 59 5.20 -22.45 0.32
CA GLN A 59 5.44 -22.48 1.76
C GLN A 59 4.93 -21.21 2.45
N ARG A 60 4.82 -21.27 3.77
CA ARG A 60 4.67 -20.10 4.63
C ARG A 60 5.97 -19.30 4.70
N THR A 61 5.85 -17.99 4.50
CA THR A 61 6.92 -17.02 4.73
C THR A 61 6.45 -15.94 5.70
N GLU A 62 7.24 -15.72 6.76
CA GLU A 62 7.03 -14.63 7.71
C GLU A 62 8.16 -13.62 7.60
N ALA A 63 7.81 -12.34 7.51
CA ALA A 63 8.78 -11.26 7.51
C ALA A 63 8.40 -10.18 8.51
N VAL A 64 9.39 -9.61 9.17
CA VAL A 64 9.21 -8.58 10.19
C VAL A 64 9.92 -7.31 9.81
N LEU A 65 9.29 -6.17 10.12
CA LEU A 65 9.96 -4.88 10.10
C LEU A 65 10.64 -4.67 11.46
N LEU A 66 11.95 -4.47 11.43
CA LEU A 66 12.77 -4.21 12.62
C LEU A 66 13.17 -2.73 12.67
N VAL A 67 13.13 -2.13 13.86
CA VAL A 67 13.78 -0.85 14.18
C VAL A 67 14.84 -1.12 15.23
N ASN A 68 16.11 -0.88 14.90
CA ASN A 68 17.26 -1.18 15.78
C ASN A 68 17.18 -2.60 16.38
N ASP A 69 16.93 -3.58 15.51
CA ASP A 69 16.77 -5.01 15.84
C ASP A 69 15.52 -5.36 16.70
N VAL A 70 14.63 -4.39 16.93
CA VAL A 70 13.35 -4.61 17.64
C VAL A 70 12.20 -4.66 16.65
N GLN A 71 11.47 -5.78 16.65
CA GLN A 71 10.30 -5.97 15.81
C GLN A 71 9.19 -4.96 16.09
N GLN A 72 8.72 -4.30 15.04
CA GLN A 72 7.60 -3.34 15.08
C GLN A 72 6.35 -3.88 14.37
N ALA A 73 6.53 -4.69 13.32
CA ALA A 73 5.42 -5.23 12.54
C ALA A 73 5.80 -6.59 11.92
N LEU A 74 4.78 -7.34 11.49
CA LEU A 74 4.88 -8.69 10.91
C LEU A 74 3.97 -8.77 9.67
N SER A 75 4.43 -9.45 8.64
CA SER A 75 3.62 -9.89 7.50
C SER A 75 3.73 -11.41 7.33
N ARG A 76 2.69 -12.02 6.77
CA ARG A 76 2.62 -13.46 6.50
C ARG A 76 2.01 -13.69 5.12
N ALA A 77 2.70 -14.47 4.31
CA ALA A 77 2.18 -15.05 3.07
C ALA A 77 2.29 -16.56 3.19
N ASP A 78 1.31 -17.31 2.71
CA ASP A 78 1.29 -18.77 2.80
C ASP A 78 0.55 -19.36 1.62
N GLN A 79 1.14 -20.39 1.02
CA GLN A 79 0.51 -21.02 -0.13
C GLN A 79 0.86 -22.49 -0.27
N ALA A 80 -0.08 -23.24 -0.86
CA ALA A 80 0.10 -24.63 -1.21
C ALA A 80 1.31 -24.86 -2.13
N SER A 81 1.84 -26.08 -2.09
CA SER A 81 3.02 -26.46 -2.87
C SER A 81 2.85 -26.13 -4.36
N SER A 82 3.85 -25.49 -4.95
CA SER A 82 3.92 -25.11 -6.38
C SER A 82 3.17 -23.85 -6.81
N TYR A 83 2.63 -23.08 -5.86
CA TYR A 83 1.94 -21.83 -6.11
C TYR A 83 2.62 -20.66 -5.40
N TYR A 84 2.40 -19.45 -5.92
CA TYR A 84 2.89 -18.21 -5.33
C TYR A 84 1.79 -17.56 -4.51
N ASP A 85 2.20 -16.71 -3.59
CA ASP A 85 1.32 -15.82 -2.84
C ASP A 85 2.15 -14.60 -2.43
N THR A 86 1.49 -13.47 -2.18
CA THR A 86 2.13 -12.24 -1.75
C THR A 86 1.46 -11.66 -0.52
N THR A 87 2.25 -11.01 0.31
CA THR A 87 1.71 -10.15 1.37
C THR A 87 2.29 -8.77 1.26
N THR A 88 1.42 -7.76 1.31
CA THR A 88 1.82 -6.36 1.47
C THR A 88 1.39 -5.87 2.84
N SER A 89 2.28 -5.16 3.51
CA SER A 89 2.03 -4.64 4.86
C SER A 89 2.60 -3.24 5.00
N PHE A 90 2.15 -2.55 6.05
CA PHE A 90 2.52 -1.18 6.35
C PHE A 90 2.94 -1.00 7.80
N ALA A 91 3.73 0.03 8.07
CA ALA A 91 4.00 0.52 9.42
C ALA A 91 4.10 2.05 9.40
N VAL A 92 3.52 2.71 10.42
CA VAL A 92 3.68 4.14 10.65
C VAL A 92 4.44 4.35 11.94
N LEU A 93 5.62 4.97 11.87
CA LEU A 93 6.58 5.00 12.97
C LEU A 93 7.13 6.41 13.18
N ASN A 94 7.20 6.85 14.42
CA ASN A 94 7.94 8.06 14.80
C ASN A 94 9.40 7.68 15.08
N LEU A 95 10.31 8.21 14.28
CA LEU A 95 11.71 7.79 14.27
C LEU A 95 12.66 8.93 14.58
N THR A 96 13.78 8.56 15.20
CA THR A 96 14.86 9.47 15.56
C THR A 96 16.04 9.33 14.61
N LEU A 97 16.92 10.33 14.61
CA LEU A 97 18.09 10.36 13.74
C LEU A 97 18.94 9.10 13.95
N ASN A 98 19.32 8.44 12.86
CA ASN A 98 20.10 7.21 12.81
C ASN A 98 19.41 5.93 13.28
N ASP A 99 18.10 5.94 13.58
CA ASP A 99 17.37 4.68 13.71
C ASP A 99 17.52 3.86 12.43
N LYS A 100 17.72 2.55 12.59
CA LYS A 100 17.96 1.60 11.49
C LYS A 100 16.77 0.71 11.28
N ILE A 101 16.29 0.65 10.04
CA ILE A 101 15.10 -0.09 9.64
C ILE A 101 15.48 -1.10 8.58
N ASN A 102 15.03 -2.34 8.75
CA ASN A 102 15.18 -3.40 7.75
C ASN A 102 14.00 -4.38 7.80
N ILE A 103 13.86 -5.17 6.75
CA ILE A 103 12.94 -6.30 6.69
C ILE A 103 13.74 -7.59 6.88
N ASN A 104 13.29 -8.43 7.80
CA ASN A 104 13.94 -9.71 8.10
C ASN A 104 12.94 -10.85 7.93
N VAL A 105 13.29 -11.83 7.08
CA VAL A 105 12.54 -13.08 6.95
C VAL A 105 12.84 -13.93 8.18
N THR A 106 11.85 -14.23 9.00
CA THR A 106 12.01 -15.04 10.22
C THR A 106 11.60 -16.50 10.01
N MET A 107 10.86 -16.77 8.93
CA MET A 107 10.43 -18.11 8.53
C MET A 107 10.25 -18.14 7.00
N GLY A 108 10.61 -19.26 6.37
CA GLY A 108 10.40 -19.46 4.93
C GLY A 108 11.43 -18.73 4.07
N SER A 109 10.99 -18.26 2.90
CA SER A 109 11.84 -17.57 1.94
C SER A 109 11.08 -16.58 1.08
N ALA A 110 11.54 -15.33 1.09
CA ALA A 110 11.10 -14.31 0.15
C ALA A 110 11.70 -14.54 -1.23
N GLN A 111 10.87 -14.49 -2.27
CA GLN A 111 11.27 -14.69 -3.67
C GLN A 111 11.84 -13.41 -4.29
N ALA A 112 12.76 -13.57 -5.23
CA ALA A 112 13.35 -12.47 -5.98
C ALA A 112 12.35 -11.82 -6.97
N MET A 113 12.68 -10.62 -7.42
CA MET A 113 12.02 -9.81 -8.45
C MET A 113 10.62 -9.27 -8.13
N HIS A 114 9.89 -9.87 -7.19
CA HIS A 114 8.55 -9.41 -6.76
C HIS A 114 8.47 -9.04 -5.27
N THR A 115 9.58 -9.18 -4.54
CA THR A 115 9.73 -8.71 -3.16
C THR A 115 10.30 -7.30 -3.14
N MET A 116 9.65 -6.35 -2.47
CA MET A 116 10.00 -4.92 -2.51
C MET A 116 9.81 -4.22 -1.17
N PHE A 117 10.50 -3.09 -1.00
CA PHE A 117 10.47 -2.27 0.20
C PHE A 117 10.46 -0.79 -0.16
N SER A 118 9.53 -0.07 0.44
CA SER A 118 9.31 1.36 0.26
C SER A 118 9.22 2.06 1.61
N GLY A 119 9.68 3.31 1.68
CA GLY A 119 9.43 4.15 2.83
C GLY A 119 9.53 5.63 2.50
N TRP A 120 8.76 6.45 3.20
CA TRP A 120 8.74 7.91 3.01
C TRP A 120 8.43 8.63 4.31
N LYS A 121 8.94 9.86 4.42
CA LYS A 121 8.67 10.75 5.55
C LYS A 121 7.35 11.49 5.35
N ILE A 122 6.55 11.61 6.41
CA ILE A 122 5.41 12.53 6.48
C ILE A 122 5.98 13.91 6.85
N ASN A 123 5.84 14.87 5.92
CA ASN A 123 6.67 16.09 5.92
C ASN A 123 6.48 17.01 7.14
N LYS A 124 5.29 17.09 7.75
CA LYS A 124 5.07 17.97 8.92
C LYS A 124 4.71 17.15 10.15
N THR A 125 5.41 17.44 11.24
CA THR A 125 5.21 16.78 12.54
C THR A 125 3.85 17.06 13.18
N ASP A 126 3.18 18.13 12.75
CA ASP A 126 1.85 18.53 13.23
C ASP A 126 0.72 18.00 12.34
N ASP A 127 1.05 17.23 11.29
CA ASP A 127 0.07 16.57 10.44
C ASP A 127 -0.57 15.42 11.19
N THR A 128 -1.89 15.35 11.16
CA THR A 128 -2.65 14.26 11.75
C THR A 128 -2.26 12.94 11.12
N ALA A 129 -1.90 11.97 11.93
CA ALA A 129 -1.67 10.59 11.55
C ALA A 129 -2.12 9.63 12.65
N PHE A 130 -2.62 8.47 12.23
CA PHE A 130 -2.99 7.38 13.11
C PHE A 130 -2.66 6.02 12.48
N SER A 131 -2.50 5.02 13.34
CA SER A 131 -2.38 3.62 12.97
C SER A 131 -3.05 2.77 14.04
N ALA A 132 -3.95 1.89 13.62
CA ALA A 132 -4.62 0.95 14.49
C ALA A 132 -4.69 -0.44 13.83
N SER A 133 -4.59 -1.48 14.63
CA SER A 133 -4.68 -2.87 14.20
C SER A 133 -5.74 -3.65 14.97
N LEU A 134 -6.10 -4.81 14.43
CA LEU A 134 -6.92 -5.79 15.12
C LEU A 134 -6.05 -6.74 15.92
N SER A 135 -6.39 -6.94 17.20
CA SER A 135 -5.75 -7.94 18.06
C SER A 135 -6.60 -9.21 18.22
N ARG A 136 -7.73 -9.27 17.52
CA ARG A 136 -8.72 -10.35 17.52
C ARG A 136 -9.60 -10.22 16.29
N GLU A 137 -10.25 -11.32 15.91
CA GLU A 137 -11.33 -11.27 14.94
C GLU A 137 -12.48 -10.38 15.45
N VAL A 138 -13.07 -9.62 14.52
CA VAL A 138 -14.24 -8.78 14.78
C VAL A 138 -15.31 -9.01 13.71
N ASN A 139 -16.56 -8.78 14.09
CA ASN A 139 -17.73 -8.98 13.24
C ASN A 139 -18.63 -7.73 13.27
N GLY A 140 -19.13 -7.29 12.12
CA GLY A 140 -20.08 -6.19 11.95
C GLY A 140 -19.66 -5.13 10.93
N SER A 141 -20.62 -4.41 10.34
CA SER A 141 -20.44 -3.43 9.24
C SER A 141 -19.58 -2.19 9.56
N THR A 142 -19.02 -2.08 10.75
CA THR A 142 -18.04 -1.06 11.10
C THR A 142 -16.97 -1.74 11.93
N ILE A 143 -15.79 -1.88 11.34
CA ILE A 143 -14.66 -2.54 11.96
C ILE A 143 -14.01 -1.58 12.96
N VAL A 144 -13.90 -2.04 14.20
CA VAL A 144 -13.26 -1.32 15.29
C VAL A 144 -11.88 -1.93 15.53
N PHE A 145 -10.84 -1.26 15.05
CA PHE A 145 -9.45 -1.64 15.27
C PHE A 145 -9.10 -1.31 16.72
N ASN A 146 -9.02 -2.34 17.56
CA ASN A 146 -9.00 -2.19 19.02
C ASN A 146 -7.59 -1.99 19.60
N ASN A 147 -6.56 -1.97 18.76
CA ASN A 147 -5.18 -1.80 19.16
C ASN A 147 -4.59 -0.58 18.42
N GLU A 148 -4.69 0.58 19.03
CA GLU A 148 -4.11 1.82 18.51
C GLU A 148 -2.61 1.84 18.82
N THR A 149 -1.79 1.96 17.79
CA THR A 149 -0.31 2.00 17.89
C THR A 149 0.25 3.41 17.69
N LEU A 150 -0.52 4.29 17.06
CA LEU A 150 -0.21 5.70 16.86
C LEU A 150 -1.51 6.49 16.73
N ASP A 151 -1.63 7.62 17.43
CA ASP A 151 -2.61 8.65 17.13
C ASP A 151 -2.09 10.02 17.61
N THR A 152 -1.79 10.88 16.66
CA THR A 152 -1.14 12.19 16.93
C THR A 152 -2.11 13.28 17.34
N ASP A 153 -3.40 13.15 17.03
CA ASP A 153 -4.43 14.16 17.31
C ASP A 153 -5.66 13.58 18.04
N SER A 154 -5.58 12.33 18.53
CA SER A 154 -6.76 11.60 19.05
C SER A 154 -7.90 11.57 18.03
N ALA A 155 -7.54 11.41 16.75
CA ALA A 155 -8.46 11.45 15.63
C ALA A 155 -9.13 10.09 15.37
N TYR A 156 -8.55 8.98 15.83
CA TYR A 156 -9.14 7.65 15.76
C TYR A 156 -9.85 7.28 17.07
N SER A 157 -10.91 6.48 16.96
CA SER A 157 -11.71 6.06 18.10
C SER A 157 -11.85 4.54 18.13
N THR A 158 -11.16 3.91 19.09
CA THR A 158 -11.26 2.47 19.39
C THR A 158 -12.62 2.04 19.98
N SER A 159 -13.55 2.97 20.21
CA SER A 159 -14.93 2.68 20.60
C SER A 159 -15.91 2.71 19.42
N THR A 160 -15.59 3.44 18.35
CA THR A 160 -16.48 3.62 17.19
C THR A 160 -15.92 3.08 15.88
N GLY A 161 -14.62 2.81 15.82
CA GLY A 161 -13.93 2.38 14.60
C GLY A 161 -13.69 3.51 13.58
N ARG A 162 -13.93 4.76 13.98
CA ARG A 162 -13.91 5.92 13.09
C ARG A 162 -12.65 6.74 13.29
N PHE A 163 -12.04 7.12 12.17
CA PHE A 163 -11.19 8.29 12.10
C PHE A 163 -12.07 9.53 11.86
N VAL A 164 -11.94 10.58 12.67
CA VAL A 164 -12.63 11.86 12.50
C VAL A 164 -11.58 12.91 12.15
N ALA A 165 -11.71 13.54 10.99
CA ALA A 165 -10.77 14.55 10.51
C ALA A 165 -10.75 15.74 11.49
N PRO A 166 -9.62 16.00 12.19
CA PRO A 166 -9.54 17.11 13.13
C PRO A 166 -9.49 18.46 12.42
N ARG A 167 -9.00 18.47 11.18
CA ARG A 167 -8.84 19.66 10.35
C ARG A 167 -9.28 19.36 8.92
N SER A 168 -9.77 20.36 8.20
CA SER A 168 -10.09 20.17 6.79
C SER A 168 -8.81 19.94 5.97
N GLY A 169 -8.80 18.96 5.07
CA GLY A 169 -7.61 18.62 4.29
C GLY A 169 -7.77 17.48 3.31
N LEU A 170 -6.70 17.18 2.60
CA LEU A 170 -6.53 15.91 1.89
C LEU A 170 -5.91 14.91 2.87
N TYR A 171 -6.57 13.76 3.01
CA TYR A 171 -6.09 12.62 3.79
C TYR A 171 -5.88 11.44 2.88
N VAL A 172 -4.85 10.65 3.18
CA VAL A 172 -4.61 9.34 2.55
C VAL A 172 -4.80 8.27 3.63
N PHE A 173 -5.48 7.19 3.25
CA PHE A 173 -5.78 6.06 4.11
C PHE A 173 -5.20 4.79 3.49
N MET A 174 -4.72 3.88 4.32
CA MET A 174 -4.12 2.61 3.92
C MET A 174 -4.73 1.46 4.72
N MET A 175 -4.91 0.33 4.04
CA MET A 175 -5.35 -0.93 4.60
C MET A 175 -4.32 -2.00 4.29
N SER A 176 -3.97 -2.79 5.30
CA SER A 176 -3.44 -4.15 5.10
C SER A 176 -4.43 -5.09 5.76
N ALA A 177 -5.20 -5.80 4.95
CA ALA A 177 -6.20 -6.75 5.41
C ALA A 177 -5.61 -8.16 5.33
N THR A 178 -5.81 -8.94 6.38
CA THR A 178 -5.27 -10.29 6.52
C THR A 178 -6.41 -11.26 6.81
N THR A 179 -6.26 -12.51 6.38
CA THR A 179 -7.22 -13.58 6.65
C THR A 179 -6.50 -14.92 6.80
N ASP A 180 -7.12 -15.86 7.51
CA ASP A 180 -6.62 -17.22 7.65
C ASP A 180 -7.74 -18.26 7.79
N GLY A 181 -7.43 -19.50 7.40
CA GLY A 181 -8.23 -20.66 7.81
C GLY A 181 -9.62 -20.78 7.17
N SER A 182 -9.70 -20.63 5.84
CA SER A 182 -10.98 -20.68 5.08
C SER A 182 -11.94 -19.51 5.37
N SER A 183 -11.39 -18.33 5.63
CA SER A 183 -12.16 -17.10 5.84
C SER A 183 -12.10 -16.21 4.61
N ASP A 184 -13.27 -15.72 4.18
CA ASP A 184 -13.46 -14.73 3.14
C ASP A 184 -14.21 -13.50 3.66
N PHE A 185 -13.76 -12.31 3.30
CA PHE A 185 -14.51 -11.08 3.54
C PHE A 185 -14.13 -9.98 2.56
N TYR A 186 -15.09 -9.11 2.28
CA TYR A 186 -14.77 -7.82 1.66
C TYR A 186 -14.45 -6.77 2.72
N THR A 187 -13.64 -5.80 2.32
CA THR A 187 -13.37 -4.59 3.08
C THR A 187 -13.39 -3.37 2.15
N LYS A 188 -13.82 -2.22 2.67
CA LYS A 188 -13.77 -0.94 1.96
C LYS A 188 -13.75 0.24 2.92
N PHE A 189 -13.20 1.37 2.46
CA PHE A 189 -13.36 2.65 3.15
C PHE A 189 -14.71 3.30 2.83
N VAL A 190 -15.38 3.79 3.87
CA VAL A 190 -16.62 4.56 3.78
C VAL A 190 -16.40 5.93 4.40
N PHE A 191 -16.75 6.98 3.66
CA PHE A 191 -16.55 8.37 4.05
C PHE A 191 -17.90 9.03 4.36
N SER A 192 -17.96 9.82 5.44
CA SER A 192 -19.17 10.53 5.86
C SER A 192 -19.70 11.53 4.83
N ASN A 193 -18.83 12.00 3.92
CA ASN A 193 -19.17 12.92 2.85
C ASN A 193 -19.83 12.25 1.63
N GLY A 194 -20.13 10.94 1.72
CA GLY A 194 -20.83 10.18 0.68
C GLY A 194 -19.91 9.45 -0.30
N ASN A 195 -18.59 9.66 -0.25
CA ASN A 195 -17.65 8.85 -1.02
C ASN A 195 -17.52 7.45 -0.41
N SER A 196 -17.33 6.43 -1.26
CA SER A 196 -17.00 5.08 -0.78
C SER A 196 -16.15 4.34 -1.80
N GLN A 197 -15.16 3.60 -1.32
CA GLN A 197 -14.28 2.81 -2.17
C GLN A 197 -15.05 1.58 -2.68
N GLN A 198 -14.63 1.08 -3.84
CA GLN A 198 -14.97 -0.26 -4.28
C GLN A 198 -14.54 -1.29 -3.22
N LYS A 199 -15.28 -2.38 -3.11
CA LYS A 199 -14.92 -3.50 -2.24
C LYS A 199 -13.64 -4.15 -2.75
N VAL A 200 -12.79 -4.55 -1.81
CA VAL A 200 -11.66 -5.45 -2.04
C VAL A 200 -11.95 -6.69 -1.20
N TRP A 201 -11.99 -7.85 -1.82
CA TRP A 201 -12.15 -9.13 -1.17
C TRP A 201 -10.79 -9.68 -0.78
N VAL A 202 -10.81 -10.37 0.35
CA VAL A 202 -9.68 -11.11 0.86
C VAL A 202 -10.22 -12.45 1.28
N ASP A 203 -9.71 -13.50 0.68
CA ASP A 203 -10.06 -14.87 0.98
C ASP A 203 -8.80 -15.66 1.32
N SER A 204 -8.96 -16.77 2.02
CA SER A 204 -7.87 -17.69 2.31
C SER A 204 -8.37 -19.11 2.16
N GLU A 205 -7.46 -19.98 1.79
CA GLU A 205 -7.69 -21.41 1.77
C GLU A 205 -7.50 -22.05 3.15
N ASN A 206 -7.93 -23.31 3.28
CA ASN A 206 -7.89 -24.02 4.56
C ASN A 206 -6.48 -24.13 5.14
N GLY A 207 -6.26 -23.49 6.28
CA GLY A 207 -4.99 -23.50 7.01
C GLY A 207 -3.90 -22.60 6.43
N LEU A 208 -4.23 -21.77 5.43
CA LEU A 208 -3.32 -20.81 4.80
C LEU A 208 -3.65 -19.38 5.25
N TYR A 209 -2.64 -18.52 5.25
CA TYR A 209 -2.75 -17.08 5.45
C TYR A 209 -2.79 -16.39 4.10
N ASP A 210 -3.56 -15.32 4.02
CA ASP A 210 -3.65 -14.47 2.83
C ASP A 210 -3.80 -13.00 3.25
N SER A 211 -3.53 -12.07 2.32
CA SER A 211 -3.70 -10.64 2.55
C SER A 211 -3.93 -9.84 1.28
N SER A 212 -4.73 -8.79 1.38
CA SER A 212 -4.84 -7.76 0.34
C SER A 212 -4.61 -6.37 0.95
N SER A 213 -3.99 -5.48 0.18
CA SER A 213 -3.63 -4.14 0.61
C SER A 213 -4.04 -3.08 -0.39
N TYR A 214 -4.55 -1.96 0.11
CA TYR A 214 -5.00 -0.88 -0.75
C TYR A 214 -4.95 0.48 -0.07
N MET A 215 -5.01 1.52 -0.88
CA MET A 215 -5.03 2.91 -0.44
C MET A 215 -6.24 3.65 -1.01
N SER A 216 -6.68 4.65 -0.28
CA SER A 216 -7.69 5.61 -0.74
C SER A 216 -7.38 6.99 -0.22
N PHE A 217 -8.15 7.99 -0.69
CA PHE A 217 -7.98 9.36 -0.28
C PHE A 217 -9.33 10.04 -0.06
N GLY A 218 -9.33 11.08 0.77
CA GLY A 218 -10.50 11.91 1.02
C GLY A 218 -10.13 13.37 1.19
N TRP A 219 -10.81 14.25 0.44
CA TRP A 219 -10.90 15.66 0.81
C TRP A 219 -11.99 15.81 1.87
N LEU A 220 -11.57 15.95 3.12
CA LEU A 220 -12.44 15.96 4.29
C LEU A 220 -12.54 17.37 4.86
N ASN A 221 -13.73 17.72 5.34
CA ASN A 221 -13.90 18.85 6.24
C ASN A 221 -13.60 18.39 7.68
N ALA A 222 -13.22 19.33 8.55
CA ALA A 222 -13.16 19.04 9.98
C ALA A 222 -14.50 18.45 10.47
N GLY A 223 -14.45 17.32 11.16
CA GLY A 223 -15.62 16.56 11.63
C GLY A 223 -16.16 15.52 10.65
N ASP A 224 -15.75 15.53 9.37
CA ASP A 224 -15.98 14.38 8.49
C ASP A 224 -15.22 13.16 9.04
N TYR A 225 -15.75 11.96 8.83
CA TYR A 225 -15.17 10.73 9.34
C TYR A 225 -15.06 9.64 8.29
N VAL A 226 -14.13 8.73 8.52
CA VAL A 226 -13.84 7.56 7.69
C VAL A 226 -13.83 6.32 8.58
N TYR A 227 -14.41 5.24 8.09
CA TYR A 227 -14.36 3.95 8.75
C TYR A 227 -14.24 2.82 7.73
N VAL A 228 -13.97 1.63 8.24
CA VAL A 228 -13.85 0.41 7.45
C VAL A 228 -15.14 -0.39 7.58
N ASP A 229 -15.77 -0.69 6.45
CA ASP A 229 -16.93 -1.57 6.35
C ASP A 229 -16.49 -2.94 5.85
N ALA A 230 -16.63 -3.94 6.70
CA ALA A 230 -16.45 -5.36 6.39
C ALA A 230 -17.47 -6.15 7.22
N LYS A 231 -17.80 -7.38 6.85
CA LYS A 231 -18.70 -8.22 7.67
C LYS A 231 -17.94 -8.87 8.83
N THR A 232 -16.73 -9.32 8.53
CA THR A 232 -15.79 -9.99 9.42
C THR A 232 -14.41 -9.48 9.04
N MET A 233 -13.49 -9.39 9.99
CA MET A 233 -12.08 -9.07 9.71
C MET A 233 -11.20 -9.72 10.78
N THR A 234 -10.10 -10.33 10.36
CA THR A 234 -9.25 -11.12 11.26
C THR A 234 -8.18 -10.27 11.94
N THR A 235 -7.45 -10.88 12.89
CA THR A 235 -6.35 -10.22 13.61
C THR A 235 -5.21 -9.81 12.67
N ASN A 236 -4.38 -8.85 13.10
CA ASN A 236 -3.24 -8.26 12.36
C ASN A 236 -3.61 -7.36 11.19
N SER A 237 -4.87 -7.33 10.75
CA SER A 237 -5.33 -6.32 9.81
C SER A 237 -5.13 -4.91 10.39
N MET A 238 -4.71 -3.96 9.56
CA MET A 238 -4.32 -2.61 9.95
C MET A 238 -5.08 -1.56 9.15
N PHE A 239 -5.63 -0.57 9.86
CA PHE A 239 -6.16 0.67 9.30
C PHE A 239 -5.29 1.85 9.77
N ALA A 240 -4.74 2.59 8.82
CA ALA A 240 -3.94 3.78 9.11
C ALA A 240 -4.25 4.90 8.12
N GLY A 241 -3.84 6.11 8.46
CA GLY A 241 -3.98 7.25 7.57
C GLY A 241 -3.25 8.48 8.08
N TRP A 242 -3.03 9.43 7.19
CA TRP A 242 -2.39 10.70 7.51
C TRP A 242 -2.94 11.86 6.68
N GLN A 243 -2.84 13.07 7.23
CA GLN A 243 -3.09 14.31 6.53
C GLN A 243 -1.90 14.61 5.62
N LEU A 244 -2.18 14.79 4.34
CA LEU A 244 -1.15 15.14 3.35
C LEU A 244 -1.14 16.65 3.07
N VAL A 245 -2.32 17.28 3.05
CA VAL A 245 -2.45 18.72 2.77
C VAL A 245 -3.51 19.37 3.65
N VAL A 246 -3.21 20.56 4.16
CA VAL A 246 -4.20 21.42 4.83
C VAL A 246 -5.08 22.09 3.77
N ASN A 247 -6.40 22.04 3.94
CA ASN A 247 -7.34 22.42 2.88
C ASN A 247 -7.20 23.89 2.44
N SER A 248 -7.13 24.10 1.13
CA SER A 248 -7.55 25.33 0.48
C SER A 248 -8.20 24.99 -0.87
N ASN A 249 -9.24 25.74 -1.26
CA ASN A 249 -9.95 25.50 -2.53
C ASN A 249 -9.02 25.58 -3.75
N ALA A 250 -7.97 26.42 -3.69
CA ALA A 250 -6.98 26.57 -4.75
C ALA A 250 -6.08 25.34 -4.91
N ILE A 251 -5.72 24.68 -3.80
CA ILE A 251 -4.94 23.44 -3.85
C ILE A 251 -5.83 22.30 -4.38
N LYS A 252 -7.06 22.18 -3.87
CA LYS A 252 -7.95 21.08 -4.23
C LYS A 252 -8.28 21.03 -5.72
N SER A 253 -8.27 22.13 -6.48
CA SER A 253 -8.67 22.08 -7.89
C SER A 253 -7.66 21.41 -8.82
N ASN A 254 -6.39 21.29 -8.43
CA ASN A 254 -5.32 20.77 -9.30
C ASN A 254 -4.28 19.90 -8.57
N TYR A 255 -4.61 19.37 -7.39
CA TYR A 255 -3.73 18.48 -6.64
C TYR A 255 -3.71 17.08 -7.27
N PRO A 256 -2.55 16.49 -7.64
CA PRO A 256 -2.48 15.22 -8.31
C PRO A 256 -2.81 14.12 -7.32
N VAL A 257 -3.99 13.55 -7.49
CA VAL A 257 -4.48 12.41 -6.73
C VAL A 257 -5.54 11.69 -7.55
N PHE A 258 -5.50 10.37 -7.53
CA PHE A 258 -6.54 9.56 -8.13
C PHE A 258 -6.62 8.19 -7.45
N LEU A 259 -7.79 7.59 -7.57
CA LEU A 259 -8.03 6.19 -7.33
C LEU A 259 -8.99 5.72 -8.42
N ALA A 260 -8.54 4.76 -9.21
CA ALA A 260 -9.32 4.15 -10.28
C ALA A 260 -9.40 2.64 -10.09
N HIS A 261 -10.50 2.04 -10.51
CA HIS A 261 -10.69 0.59 -10.53
C HIS A 261 -11.08 0.12 -11.93
N LEU A 262 -10.81 -1.16 -12.18
CA LEU A 262 -11.09 -1.81 -13.45
C LEU A 262 -12.55 -2.30 -13.47
N SER A 263 -13.30 -2.00 -14.52
CA SER A 263 -14.70 -2.45 -14.63
C SER A 263 -14.90 -3.70 -15.49
N SER A 264 -13.87 -4.12 -16.22
CA SER A 264 -13.88 -5.30 -17.08
C SER A 264 -12.47 -5.86 -17.23
N ARG A 265 -12.34 -7.20 -17.17
CA ARG A 265 -11.07 -7.92 -17.30
C ARG A 265 -10.22 -7.40 -18.45
N SER A 266 -8.90 -7.31 -18.26
CA SER A 266 -7.99 -6.72 -19.24
C SER A 266 -6.62 -7.38 -19.27
N SER A 267 -6.18 -7.76 -20.46
CA SER A 267 -4.78 -8.15 -20.76
C SER A 267 -4.02 -7.05 -21.51
N LYS A 268 -4.56 -5.81 -21.54
CA LYS A 268 -3.96 -4.69 -22.28
C LYS A 268 -2.79 -4.06 -21.53
N THR A 269 -1.85 -3.52 -22.30
CA THR A 269 -0.78 -2.65 -21.80
C THR A 269 -0.85 -1.30 -22.49
N PRO A 270 -1.08 -0.20 -21.74
CA PRO A 270 -1.38 -0.15 -20.30
C PRO A 270 -2.76 -0.73 -19.95
N VAL A 271 -2.92 -1.16 -18.69
CA VAL A 271 -4.23 -1.49 -18.09
C VAL A 271 -5.00 -0.20 -17.93
N ILE A 272 -6.25 -0.17 -18.41
CA ILE A 272 -7.11 0.99 -18.32
C ILE A 272 -8.09 0.78 -17.17
N PHE A 273 -7.75 1.27 -15.98
CA PHE A 273 -8.70 1.37 -14.85
C PHE A 273 -9.68 2.51 -15.18
N ASP A 274 -10.88 2.14 -15.62
CA ASP A 274 -11.81 3.02 -16.35
C ASP A 274 -12.84 3.73 -15.47
N LYS A 275 -12.87 3.44 -14.16
CA LYS A 275 -13.78 4.07 -13.21
C LYS A 275 -13.05 4.70 -12.04
N THR A 276 -13.33 5.97 -11.75
CA THR A 276 -12.71 6.70 -10.63
C THR A 276 -13.59 6.66 -9.37
N HIS A 277 -12.95 6.64 -8.20
CA HIS A 277 -13.61 6.60 -6.90
C HIS A 277 -14.25 7.94 -6.49
N SER A 278 -13.62 9.06 -6.83
CA SER A 278 -14.07 10.40 -6.46
C SER A 278 -14.47 11.23 -7.68
N SER A 279 -15.39 12.17 -7.49
CA SER A 279 -15.70 13.20 -8.47
C SER A 279 -14.51 14.13 -8.73
N TYR A 280 -13.59 14.21 -7.77
CA TYR A 280 -12.32 14.90 -7.93
C TYR A 280 -11.18 13.89 -8.12
N HIS A 281 -10.50 13.99 -9.26
CA HIS A 281 -9.22 13.34 -9.51
C HIS A 281 -8.41 14.24 -10.46
N HIS A 282 -7.09 14.09 -10.45
CA HIS A 282 -6.21 14.87 -11.30
C HIS A 282 -4.99 14.06 -11.76
N GLY A 283 -4.51 14.35 -12.97
CA GLY A 283 -3.37 13.68 -13.59
C GLY A 283 -3.67 12.32 -14.24
N TYR A 284 -4.66 11.55 -13.76
CA TYR A 284 -5.01 10.24 -14.33
C TYR A 284 -6.07 10.30 -15.44
N SER A 285 -5.85 9.54 -16.52
CA SER A 285 -6.73 9.44 -17.67
C SER A 285 -7.35 8.04 -17.78
N VAL A 286 -8.66 7.95 -17.55
CA VAL A 286 -9.48 6.72 -17.75
C VAL A 286 -9.58 6.28 -19.22
N LYS A 287 -9.07 7.08 -20.17
CA LYS A 287 -9.02 6.70 -21.59
C LYS A 287 -7.72 5.99 -21.96
N THR A 288 -6.65 6.29 -21.23
CA THR A 288 -5.29 5.82 -21.56
C THR A 288 -4.72 4.89 -20.49
N GLY A 289 -5.31 4.83 -19.28
CA GLY A 289 -4.77 4.00 -18.19
C GLY A 289 -3.50 4.58 -17.56
N ALA A 290 -3.20 5.85 -17.82
CA ALA A 290 -1.95 6.49 -17.42
C ALA A 290 -2.20 7.73 -16.57
N PHE A 291 -1.37 7.90 -15.55
CA PHE A 291 -1.17 9.14 -14.82
C PHE A 291 -0.08 9.96 -15.50
N THR A 292 -0.29 11.26 -15.68
CA THR A 292 0.73 12.20 -16.16
C THR A 292 1.08 13.17 -15.04
N ALA A 293 2.34 13.19 -14.63
CA ALA A 293 2.85 14.17 -13.67
C ALA A 293 2.72 15.58 -14.27
N ASP A 294 2.10 16.50 -13.54
CA ASP A 294 1.92 17.88 -13.99
C ASP A 294 2.91 18.86 -13.35
N ARG A 295 3.80 18.35 -12.49
CA ARG A 295 4.93 19.06 -11.88
C ARG A 295 5.99 18.07 -11.40
N ASP A 296 7.14 18.60 -11.05
CA ASP A 296 8.24 17.80 -10.51
C ASP A 296 7.93 17.42 -9.05
N GLY A 297 8.27 16.21 -8.66
CA GLY A 297 7.98 15.76 -7.30
C GLY A 297 8.22 14.29 -7.02
N VAL A 298 8.03 13.93 -5.74
CA VAL A 298 7.90 12.53 -5.31
C VAL A 298 6.42 12.17 -5.30
N TYR A 299 6.07 11.10 -6.02
CA TYR A 299 4.72 10.57 -6.11
C TYR A 299 4.66 9.19 -5.47
N LEU A 300 3.57 8.90 -4.76
CA LEU A 300 3.24 7.59 -4.23
C LEU A 300 2.24 6.92 -5.14
N PHE A 301 2.48 5.66 -5.49
CA PHE A 301 1.54 4.82 -6.21
C PHE A 301 1.32 3.52 -5.47
N LEU A 302 0.08 3.03 -5.53
CA LEU A 302 -0.27 1.67 -5.16
C LEU A 302 -1.12 1.09 -6.28
N TYR A 303 -0.89 -0.17 -6.63
CA TYR A 303 -1.87 -0.93 -7.40
C TYR A 303 -2.10 -2.29 -6.74
N ASN A 304 -3.33 -2.79 -6.85
CA ASN A 304 -3.75 -4.12 -6.40
C ASN A 304 -4.31 -4.85 -7.63
N ILE A 305 -3.84 -6.07 -7.88
CA ILE A 305 -4.22 -6.88 -9.06
C ILE A 305 -4.78 -8.20 -8.60
N GLU A 306 -6.04 -8.42 -8.96
CA GLU A 306 -6.74 -9.68 -8.80
C GLU A 306 -6.47 -10.57 -10.03
N ALA A 307 -6.15 -11.83 -9.78
CA ALA A 307 -6.01 -12.87 -10.78
C ALA A 307 -7.08 -13.94 -10.59
N LEU A 308 -7.68 -14.39 -11.70
CA LEU A 308 -8.72 -15.41 -11.69
C LEU A 308 -8.25 -16.68 -12.43
N ASN A 309 -8.03 -17.77 -11.70
CA ASN A 309 -7.67 -19.09 -12.24
C ASN A 309 -6.38 -19.12 -13.10
N GLU A 310 -5.52 -18.10 -12.99
CA GLU A 310 -4.31 -17.95 -13.79
C GLU A 310 -3.21 -17.20 -13.02
N ILE A 311 -1.98 -17.22 -13.54
CA ILE A 311 -0.93 -16.30 -13.09
C ILE A 311 -1.10 -15.01 -13.87
N VAL A 312 -1.09 -13.87 -13.18
CA VAL A 312 -1.06 -12.55 -13.81
C VAL A 312 0.23 -11.85 -13.42
N ARG A 313 1.03 -11.48 -14.43
CA ARG A 313 2.28 -10.72 -14.23
C ARG A 313 2.05 -9.29 -14.71
N THR A 314 2.21 -8.32 -13.82
CA THR A 314 2.05 -6.90 -14.15
C THR A 314 3.30 -6.10 -13.84
N THR A 315 3.48 -4.97 -14.52
CA THR A 315 4.64 -4.10 -14.38
C THR A 315 4.20 -2.68 -14.11
N LEU A 316 4.85 -2.00 -13.18
CA LEU A 316 4.76 -0.55 -13.09
C LEU A 316 5.73 0.08 -14.10
N ARG A 317 5.25 1.02 -14.90
CA ARG A 317 6.00 1.62 -16.01
C ARG A 317 6.06 3.13 -15.86
N VAL A 318 7.22 3.72 -16.14
CA VAL A 318 7.41 5.17 -16.29
C VAL A 318 7.86 5.44 -17.72
N ASN A 319 7.11 6.28 -18.46
CA ASN A 319 7.35 6.59 -19.88
C ASN A 319 7.47 5.33 -20.76
N GLY A 320 6.66 4.32 -20.44
CA GLY A 320 6.67 3.03 -21.13
C GLY A 320 7.81 2.09 -20.74
N ILE A 321 8.73 2.50 -19.85
CA ILE A 321 9.83 1.67 -19.35
C ILE A 321 9.43 0.99 -18.04
N GLU A 322 9.60 -0.32 -17.97
CA GLU A 322 9.32 -1.13 -16.77
C GLU A 322 10.27 -0.75 -15.63
N LYS A 323 9.71 -0.59 -14.42
CA LYS A 323 10.47 -0.28 -13.20
C LYS A 323 10.55 -1.48 -12.27
N PHE A 324 9.44 -2.17 -12.07
CA PHE A 324 9.37 -3.42 -11.33
C PHE A 324 8.15 -4.23 -11.79
N GLU A 325 8.07 -5.46 -11.31
CA GLU A 325 7.04 -6.43 -11.65
C GLU A 325 6.39 -6.99 -10.40
N THR A 326 5.12 -7.38 -10.49
CA THR A 326 4.41 -8.19 -9.50
C THR A 326 3.76 -9.40 -10.16
N ARG A 327 3.43 -10.40 -9.35
CA ARG A 327 2.80 -11.64 -9.77
C ARG A 327 1.70 -12.05 -8.79
N SER A 328 0.47 -12.07 -9.29
CA SER A 328 -0.69 -12.67 -8.60
C SER A 328 -0.90 -14.10 -9.11
N ASP A 329 -1.33 -15.04 -8.27
CA ASP A 329 -1.46 -16.46 -8.63
C ASP A 329 -2.78 -17.10 -8.16
N GLY A 330 -3.86 -16.79 -8.87
CA GLY A 330 -5.20 -17.34 -8.59
C GLY A 330 -5.40 -18.80 -9.02
N ARG A 331 -4.35 -19.57 -9.32
CA ARG A 331 -4.48 -20.95 -9.83
C ARG A 331 -4.87 -21.97 -8.76
N HIS A 332 -4.73 -21.64 -7.47
CA HIS A 332 -5.03 -22.53 -6.35
C HIS A 332 -6.34 -22.18 -5.66
N SER A 333 -6.55 -20.90 -5.34
CA SER A 333 -7.68 -20.34 -4.59
C SER A 333 -8.83 -19.82 -5.46
N ASP A 334 -8.80 -20.09 -6.77
CA ASP A 334 -9.61 -19.45 -7.82
C ASP A 334 -9.33 -17.95 -8.00
N TYR A 335 -9.25 -17.17 -6.92
CA TYR A 335 -8.90 -15.75 -6.90
C TYR A 335 -7.69 -15.51 -5.99
N ASP A 336 -6.82 -14.59 -6.39
CA ASP A 336 -5.70 -14.15 -5.55
C ASP A 336 -5.27 -12.72 -5.95
N ASP A 337 -4.85 -11.97 -4.95
CA ASP A 337 -4.52 -10.55 -5.05
C ASP A 337 -3.01 -10.31 -4.87
N THR A 338 -2.47 -9.35 -5.62
CA THR A 338 -1.15 -8.81 -5.31
C THR A 338 -1.17 -7.31 -5.34
N SER A 339 -0.82 -6.73 -4.18
CA SER A 339 -0.61 -5.30 -4.04
C SER A 339 0.86 -4.95 -4.15
N ALA A 340 1.17 -3.76 -4.67
CA ALA A 340 2.50 -3.19 -4.63
C ALA A 340 2.45 -1.68 -4.39
N VAL A 341 3.45 -1.19 -3.64
CA VAL A 341 3.56 0.21 -3.24
C VAL A 341 4.92 0.74 -3.65
N THR A 342 4.93 1.88 -4.32
CA THR A 342 6.16 2.50 -4.83
C THR A 342 6.12 4.00 -4.65
N VAL A 343 7.30 4.58 -4.41
CA VAL A 343 7.53 6.02 -4.45
C VAL A 343 8.46 6.32 -5.61
N LEU A 344 8.08 7.29 -6.44
CA LEU A 344 8.81 7.66 -7.65
C LEU A 344 9.11 9.15 -7.67
N GLU A 345 10.35 9.50 -7.97
CA GLU A 345 10.71 10.87 -8.37
C GLU A 345 10.35 11.03 -9.85
N LEU A 346 9.43 11.95 -10.15
CA LEU A 346 8.91 12.20 -11.50
C LEU A 346 9.16 13.66 -11.88
N SER A 347 9.46 13.88 -13.16
CA SER A 347 9.44 15.20 -13.78
C SER A 347 8.10 15.48 -14.45
N VAL A 348 7.81 16.75 -14.69
CA VAL A 348 6.64 17.19 -15.45
C VAL A 348 6.56 16.44 -16.80
N ASN A 349 5.36 15.93 -17.10
CA ASN A 349 5.01 15.08 -18.24
C ASN A 349 5.44 13.61 -18.17
N ASP A 350 6.14 13.17 -17.12
CA ASP A 350 6.37 11.74 -16.94
C ASP A 350 5.02 11.01 -16.80
N GLN A 351 4.89 9.88 -17.49
CA GLN A 351 3.69 9.06 -17.46
C GLN A 351 3.90 7.77 -16.70
N VAL A 352 3.03 7.50 -15.73
CA VAL A 352 3.00 6.26 -14.94
C VAL A 352 1.80 5.42 -15.33
N SER A 353 2.01 4.14 -15.59
CA SER A 353 0.93 3.18 -15.89
C SER A 353 1.28 1.79 -15.40
N VAL A 354 0.25 0.96 -15.23
CA VAL A 354 0.40 -0.48 -15.00
C VAL A 354 0.27 -1.20 -16.35
N GLY A 355 1.19 -2.10 -16.67
CA GLY A 355 1.12 -2.94 -17.88
C GLY A 355 0.99 -4.41 -17.54
N VAL A 356 0.27 -5.16 -18.37
CA VAL A 356 0.23 -6.63 -18.32
C VAL A 356 1.40 -7.19 -19.12
N LYS A 357 2.18 -8.05 -18.47
CA LYS A 357 3.26 -8.83 -19.10
C LYS A 357 2.76 -10.21 -19.52
N ASP A 358 1.93 -10.82 -18.68
CA ASP A 358 1.29 -12.11 -18.93
C ASP A 358 -0.03 -12.22 -18.14
N GLY A 359 -0.97 -13.01 -18.67
CA GLY A 359 -2.29 -13.25 -18.06
C GLY A 359 -3.33 -12.14 -18.28
N THR A 360 -4.37 -12.14 -17.44
CA THR A 360 -5.50 -11.21 -17.51
C THR A 360 -5.85 -10.65 -16.13
N VAL A 361 -5.72 -9.34 -15.96
CA VAL A 361 -6.14 -8.63 -14.74
C VAL A 361 -7.66 -8.73 -14.58
N ASP A 362 -8.12 -9.17 -13.41
CA ASP A 362 -9.53 -9.37 -13.11
C ASP A 362 -10.24 -8.11 -12.57
N ASN A 363 -11.56 -8.16 -12.48
CA ASN A 363 -12.42 -7.04 -12.12
C ASN A 363 -13.47 -7.49 -11.09
N PRO A 364 -14.03 -6.59 -10.27
CA PRO A 364 -13.84 -5.13 -10.26
C PRO A 364 -12.81 -4.63 -9.24
N GLU A 365 -12.02 -5.53 -8.68
CA GLU A 365 -11.27 -5.30 -7.44
C GLU A 365 -9.87 -4.74 -7.70
N SER A 366 -9.35 -5.04 -8.89
CA SER A 366 -8.11 -4.45 -9.38
C SER A 366 -8.22 -2.92 -9.42
N LEU A 367 -7.28 -2.26 -8.73
CA LEU A 367 -7.27 -0.81 -8.55
C LEU A 367 -5.88 -0.21 -8.74
N PHE A 368 -5.87 1.08 -9.06
CA PHE A 368 -4.67 1.88 -9.20
C PHE A 368 -4.87 3.24 -8.52
N PHE A 369 -4.02 3.50 -7.55
CA PHE A 369 -3.95 4.71 -6.75
C PHE A 369 -2.67 5.46 -7.05
N GLY A 370 -2.75 6.80 -7.05
CA GLY A 370 -1.57 7.64 -7.08
C GLY A 370 -1.81 9.01 -6.47
N VAL A 371 -0.78 9.58 -5.85
CA VAL A 371 -0.84 10.90 -5.21
C VAL A 371 0.55 11.56 -5.22
N LEU A 372 0.59 12.88 -5.40
CA LEU A 372 1.80 13.67 -5.14
C LEU A 372 2.08 13.68 -3.64
N LEU A 373 3.24 13.19 -3.20
CA LEU A 373 3.66 13.29 -1.79
C LEU A 373 4.38 14.61 -1.51
N ILE A 374 5.29 14.98 -2.41
CA ILE A 374 6.23 16.09 -2.22
C ILE A 374 6.41 16.79 -3.56
N GLU A 375 6.14 18.08 -3.63
CA GLU A 375 6.49 18.93 -4.78
C GLU A 375 7.96 19.37 -4.64
N MET A 376 8.74 19.28 -5.72
CA MET A 376 10.17 19.62 -5.74
C MET A 376 10.48 20.92 -6.46
#